data_AF-A0A7K0BZV7-F1
#
_entry.id   AF-A0A7K0BZV7-F1
#
_cell.length_a   1.000
_cell.length_b   1.000
_cell.length_c   1.000
_cell.angle_alpha   90.00
_cell.angle_beta   90.00
_cell.angle_gamma   90.00
#
_symmetry.space_group_name_H-M   'P 1'
#
loop_
_entity.id
_entity.type
_entity.pdbx_description
1 polymer ?
#
loop_
_entity_poly.entity_id
_entity_poly.type
_entity_poly.pdbx_seq_one_letter_code
_entity_poly.pdbx_strand_id
1 'polypeptide(L)'
;METWYTKRAVSGVRPGDHGILPYSGPEERNRVMSTFMSDALGNNEKVVYVTDTEPERLPGIGPRTKLQLHGYTETRQLVVVRREDACLDSRGRFDPDKLVQTLRTELARTDDEGYRAMRWTTDNSWLLHGRIDLSQVIGCEHQIAGAVGPSTMVMAVCQVDRRRCPPDRYAALQDTHEVLIEDDPRFDDGTLKIVQTYAPPGLRIEGELDHARQTRFAEELAQICLLPGPVHIDMSRLGFLDLGGLNLLVQYAADRPGGDPVVLDDLPPNVASTIDLIGWHRMPGLIRGRDRRAGGEVI
;
A
#
# COMPACT_ATOMS: atom_id res chain seq x y z
N MET A 1 -16.62 14.72 2.08
CA MET A 1 -15.78 15.12 3.22
C MET A 1 -14.38 14.78 2.76
N GLU A 2 -13.56 15.78 2.42
CA GLU A 2 -12.22 15.54 1.85
C GLU A 2 -11.42 14.69 2.84
N THR A 3 -10.88 13.58 2.36
CA THR A 3 -10.05 12.67 3.13
C THR A 3 -8.80 13.42 3.60
N TRP A 4 -8.64 13.54 4.92
CA TRP A 4 -7.60 14.38 5.56
C TRP A 4 -6.19 13.78 5.51
N TYR A 5 -6.04 12.55 4.99
CA TYR A 5 -4.78 11.85 4.90
C TYR A 5 -4.03 12.15 3.60
N THR A 6 -2.70 12.15 3.68
CA THR A 6 -1.83 12.22 2.49
C THR A 6 -1.53 10.82 1.97
N LYS A 7 -1.78 10.56 0.68
CA LYS A 7 -1.32 9.33 0.03
C LYS A 7 0.18 9.37 -0.22
N ARG A 8 0.89 8.28 0.07
CA ARG A 8 2.34 8.21 -0.06
C ARG A 8 2.78 6.83 -0.52
N ALA A 9 3.65 6.81 -1.53
CA ALA A 9 4.38 5.62 -1.94
C ALA A 9 5.33 5.20 -0.80
N VAL A 10 5.51 3.90 -0.58
CA VAL A 10 6.29 3.39 0.55
C VAL A 10 7.75 3.83 0.56
N SER A 11 8.39 3.99 -0.61
CA SER A 11 9.75 4.55 -0.73
C SER A 11 9.83 6.03 -0.30
N GLY A 12 8.69 6.73 -0.33
CA GLY A 12 8.58 8.14 0.03
C GLY A 12 8.31 8.41 1.51
N VAL A 13 8.18 7.37 2.34
CA VAL A 13 7.97 7.49 3.80
C VAL A 13 9.11 8.28 4.44
N ARG A 14 8.78 9.20 5.35
CA ARG A 14 9.71 10.14 5.98
C ARG A 14 9.69 10.00 7.50
N PRO A 15 10.79 10.33 8.19
CA PRO A 15 10.79 10.53 9.63
C PRO A 15 9.59 11.37 10.09
N GLY A 16 8.89 10.91 11.12
CA GLY A 16 7.66 11.51 11.62
C GLY A 16 6.37 10.92 11.04
N ASP A 17 6.42 10.17 9.94
CA ASP A 17 5.23 9.57 9.35
C ASP A 17 4.69 8.42 10.21
N HIS A 18 3.41 8.50 10.57
CA HIS A 18 2.61 7.39 11.05
C HIS A 18 1.56 7.03 9.99
N GLY A 19 1.86 6.00 9.19
CA GLY A 19 1.07 5.61 8.05
C GLY A 19 0.35 4.27 8.21
N ILE A 20 -0.79 4.13 7.54
CA ILE A 20 -1.55 2.87 7.45
C ILE A 20 -1.39 2.26 6.05
N LEU A 21 -1.10 0.96 5.99
CA LEU A 21 -1.09 0.15 4.77
C LEU A 21 -2.31 -0.80 4.76
N PRO A 22 -3.39 -0.45 4.04
CA PRO A 22 -4.54 -1.34 3.88
C PRO A 22 -4.34 -2.31 2.73
N TYR A 23 -3.64 -3.41 2.97
CA TYR A 23 -3.37 -4.40 1.94
C TYR A 23 -4.58 -5.29 1.65
N SER A 24 -4.68 -5.71 0.39
CA SER A 24 -5.75 -6.50 -0.21
C SER A 24 -5.32 -7.94 -0.47
N GLY A 25 -4.06 -8.27 -0.19
CA GLY A 25 -3.53 -9.60 -0.38
C GLY A 25 -2.02 -9.69 -0.10
N PRO A 26 -1.48 -10.92 -0.10
CA PRO A 26 -0.05 -11.14 0.13
C PRO A 26 0.83 -10.48 -0.93
N GLU A 27 0.38 -10.36 -2.19
CA GLU A 27 1.17 -9.72 -3.24
C GLU A 27 1.47 -8.26 -2.92
N GLU A 28 0.42 -7.45 -2.68
CA GLU A 28 0.53 -6.05 -2.28
C GLU A 28 1.40 -5.90 -1.04
N ARG A 29 1.06 -6.66 0.01
CA ARG A 29 1.79 -6.63 1.29
C ARG A 29 3.28 -6.94 1.10
N ASN A 30 3.61 -7.94 0.29
CA ASN A 30 5.00 -8.34 0.04
C ASN A 30 5.76 -7.28 -0.76
N ARG A 31 5.17 -6.68 -1.80
CA ARG A 31 5.87 -5.62 -2.55
C ARG A 31 6.17 -4.41 -1.67
N VAL A 32 5.16 -3.92 -0.98
CA VAL A 32 5.29 -2.74 -0.10
C VAL A 32 6.30 -2.99 1.02
N MET A 33 6.21 -4.14 1.70
CA MET A 33 7.15 -4.47 2.77
C MET A 33 8.55 -4.79 2.25
N SER A 34 8.68 -5.32 1.03
CA SER A 34 10.00 -5.52 0.41
C SER A 34 10.73 -4.20 0.26
N THR A 35 10.10 -3.17 -0.31
CA THR A 35 10.72 -1.84 -0.42
C THR A 35 10.96 -1.23 0.96
N PHE A 36 9.95 -1.28 1.85
CA PHE A 36 10.05 -0.72 3.18
C PHE A 36 11.27 -1.24 3.95
N MET A 37 11.54 -2.54 3.85
CA MET A 37 12.69 -3.19 4.48
C MET A 37 13.99 -2.93 3.71
N SER A 38 14.02 -3.06 2.38
CA SER A 38 15.25 -2.88 1.61
C SER A 38 15.82 -1.47 1.72
N ASP A 39 14.95 -0.46 1.71
CA ASP A 39 15.36 0.94 1.86
C ASP A 39 15.96 1.18 3.25
N ALA A 40 15.35 0.61 4.29
CA ALA A 40 15.85 0.75 5.65
C ALA A 40 17.24 0.12 5.80
N LEU A 41 17.37 -1.13 5.35
CA LEU A 41 18.61 -1.89 5.45
C LEU A 41 19.73 -1.25 4.62
N GLY A 42 19.41 -0.73 3.43
CA GLY A 42 20.36 -0.02 2.56
C GLY A 42 20.80 1.35 3.07
N ASN A 43 19.95 2.05 3.84
CA ASN A 43 20.22 3.41 4.35
C ASN A 43 20.75 3.46 5.79
N ASN A 44 21.23 2.34 6.33
CA ASN A 44 21.67 2.21 7.73
C ASN A 44 20.57 2.59 8.74
N GLU A 45 19.34 2.21 8.46
CA GLU A 45 18.18 2.36 9.33
C GLU A 45 17.84 1.01 9.97
N LYS A 46 17.31 1.05 11.19
CA LYS A 46 16.87 -0.14 11.92
C LYS A 46 15.43 -0.46 11.59
N VAL A 47 15.12 -1.73 11.32
CA VAL A 47 13.77 -2.23 11.12
C VAL A 47 13.32 -2.98 12.37
N VAL A 48 12.20 -2.56 12.95
CA VAL A 48 11.50 -3.24 14.03
C VAL A 48 10.18 -3.76 13.50
N TYR A 49 10.04 -5.09 13.45
CA TYR A 49 8.85 -5.77 12.95
C TYR A 49 8.15 -6.49 14.10
N VAL A 50 6.97 -6.02 14.49
CA VAL A 50 6.13 -6.70 15.49
C VAL A 50 5.24 -7.74 14.81
N THR A 51 5.54 -9.02 15.03
CA THR A 51 4.81 -10.15 14.42
C THR A 51 5.17 -11.48 15.10
N ASP A 52 4.32 -12.48 14.96
CA ASP A 52 4.61 -13.87 15.36
C ASP A 52 5.18 -14.70 14.21
N THR A 53 5.56 -14.04 13.11
CA THR A 53 6.17 -14.68 11.94
C THR A 53 7.68 -14.68 12.08
N GLU A 54 8.31 -15.82 11.84
CA GLU A 54 9.78 -15.94 11.83
C GLU A 54 10.42 -15.00 10.80
N PRO A 55 11.64 -14.49 11.05
CA PRO A 55 12.36 -13.55 10.16
C PRO A 55 12.39 -13.98 8.69
N GLU A 56 12.60 -15.27 8.40
CA GLU A 56 12.72 -15.80 7.03
C GLU A 56 11.38 -15.88 6.28
N ARG A 57 10.28 -15.64 6.99
CA ARG A 57 8.90 -15.69 6.48
C ARG A 57 8.20 -14.34 6.54
N LEU A 58 8.91 -13.28 6.95
CA LEU A 58 8.34 -11.94 6.99
C LEU A 58 7.84 -11.53 5.59
N PRO A 59 6.69 -10.84 5.51
CA PRO A 59 6.27 -10.18 4.28
C PRO A 59 7.38 -9.27 3.76
N GLY A 60 7.65 -9.33 2.46
CA GLY A 60 8.76 -8.59 1.83
C GLY A 60 10.11 -9.31 1.79
N ILE A 61 10.22 -10.49 2.42
CA ILE A 61 11.44 -11.32 2.30
C ILE A 61 11.36 -12.22 1.06
N GLY A 62 12.12 -11.86 0.03
CA GLY A 62 12.36 -12.70 -1.14
C GLY A 62 13.57 -13.63 -0.99
N PRO A 63 13.81 -14.57 -1.93
CA PRO A 63 14.93 -15.50 -1.87
C PRO A 63 16.31 -14.84 -1.77
N ARG A 64 16.50 -13.67 -2.40
CA ARG A 64 17.75 -12.89 -2.31
C ARG A 64 17.92 -12.22 -0.95
N THR A 65 16.86 -11.57 -0.45
CA THR A 65 16.84 -10.92 0.87
C THR A 65 17.08 -11.94 1.98
N LYS A 66 16.48 -13.13 1.85
CA LYS A 66 16.61 -14.24 2.80
C LYS A 66 18.07 -14.63 3.06
N LEU A 67 18.94 -14.58 2.05
CA LEU A 67 20.36 -14.95 2.17
C LEU A 67 21.19 -13.94 2.98
N GLN A 68 20.68 -12.72 3.21
CA GLN A 68 21.39 -11.65 3.91
C GLN A 68 20.84 -11.35 5.32
N LEU A 69 19.69 -11.92 5.70
CA LEU A 69 19.02 -11.59 6.97
C LEU A 69 19.89 -11.83 8.19
N HIS A 70 20.72 -12.87 8.18
CA HIS A 70 21.53 -13.24 9.33
C HIS A 70 22.40 -12.08 9.83
N GLY A 71 23.13 -11.38 8.94
CA GLY A 71 23.96 -10.25 9.33
C GLY A 71 23.16 -9.06 9.88
N TYR A 72 21.95 -8.81 9.35
CA TYR A 72 21.06 -7.77 9.85
C TYR A 72 20.46 -8.11 11.22
N THR A 73 20.19 -9.39 11.48
CA THR A 73 19.73 -9.84 12.80
C THR A 73 20.85 -9.82 13.84
N GLU A 74 22.08 -10.21 13.47
CA GLU A 74 23.25 -10.18 14.37
C GLU A 74 23.62 -8.76 14.79
N THR A 75 23.56 -7.82 13.86
CA THR A 75 23.81 -6.40 14.13
C THR A 75 22.63 -5.71 14.82
N ARG A 76 21.47 -6.36 14.92
CA ARG A 76 20.19 -5.79 15.39
C ARG A 76 19.64 -4.68 14.49
N GLN A 77 20.11 -4.59 13.25
CA GLN A 77 19.49 -3.73 12.23
C GLN A 77 18.11 -4.24 11.82
N LEU A 78 17.86 -5.56 11.92
CA LEU A 78 16.52 -6.14 11.82
C LEU A 78 16.18 -6.82 13.15
N VAL A 79 15.13 -6.32 13.80
CA VAL A 79 14.58 -6.87 15.05
C VAL A 79 13.16 -7.33 14.81
N VAL A 80 12.90 -8.61 15.04
CA VAL A 80 11.54 -9.17 15.07
C VAL A 80 11.12 -9.33 16.51
N VAL A 81 10.04 -8.66 16.90
CA VAL A 81 9.48 -8.74 18.26
C VAL A 81 8.17 -9.50 18.20
N ARG A 82 8.05 -10.58 18.98
CA ARG A 82 6.81 -11.37 19.06
C ARG A 82 5.70 -10.53 19.68
N ARG A 83 4.44 -10.78 19.28
CA ARG A 83 3.30 -10.00 19.82
C ARG A 83 3.16 -10.18 21.32
N GLU A 84 3.42 -11.39 21.81
CA GLU A 84 3.42 -11.70 23.25
C GLU A 84 4.32 -10.74 24.05
N ASP A 85 5.49 -10.42 23.51
CA ASP A 85 6.46 -9.54 24.16
C ASP A 85 6.13 -8.07 23.92
N ALA A 86 5.70 -7.72 22.71
CA ALA A 86 5.47 -6.34 22.32
C ALA A 86 4.18 -5.76 22.93
N CYS A 87 3.09 -6.52 22.99
CA CYS A 87 1.76 -5.92 23.19
C CYS A 87 0.73 -6.79 23.91
N LEU A 88 1.11 -7.93 24.50
CA LEU A 88 0.18 -8.74 25.29
C LEU A 88 0.47 -8.70 26.79
N ASP A 89 -0.58 -8.61 27.61
CA ASP A 89 -0.51 -8.78 29.06
C ASP A 89 -0.27 -10.26 29.44
N SER A 90 -0.09 -10.54 30.73
CA SER A 90 0.12 -11.91 31.24
C SER A 90 -1.05 -12.87 31.00
N ARG A 91 -2.21 -12.36 30.56
CA ARG A 91 -3.40 -13.13 30.19
C ARG A 91 -3.60 -13.21 28.67
N GLY A 92 -2.63 -12.74 27.88
CA GLY A 92 -2.69 -12.75 26.42
C GLY A 92 -3.63 -11.71 25.82
N ARG A 93 -4.02 -10.67 26.57
CA ARG A 93 -4.88 -9.58 26.07
C ARG A 93 -4.02 -8.42 25.57
N PHE A 94 -4.52 -7.69 24.58
CA PHE A 94 -3.85 -6.50 24.07
C PHE A 94 -3.65 -5.45 25.18
N ASP A 95 -2.41 -5.01 25.31
CA ASP A 95 -1.94 -4.00 26.26
C ASP A 95 -1.34 -2.82 25.45
N PRO A 96 -2.11 -1.74 25.27
CA PRO A 96 -1.67 -0.53 24.56
C PRO A 96 -0.38 0.09 25.11
N ASP A 97 -0.27 0.17 26.44
CA ASP A 97 0.86 0.83 27.09
C ASP A 97 2.14 0.02 26.88
N LYS A 98 2.03 -1.32 26.88
CA LYS A 98 3.15 -2.21 26.55
C LYS A 98 3.64 -2.03 25.11
N LEU A 99 2.73 -1.87 24.13
CA LEU A 99 3.10 -1.64 22.73
C LEU A 99 3.87 -0.32 22.57
N VAL A 100 3.36 0.75 23.18
CA VAL A 100 4.01 2.07 23.15
C VAL A 100 5.36 2.04 23.86
N GLN A 101 5.47 1.33 24.98
CA GLN A 101 6.73 1.17 25.69
C GLN A 101 7.75 0.37 24.88
N THR A 102 7.30 -0.65 24.15
CA THR A 102 8.16 -1.43 23.24
C THR A 102 8.72 -0.54 22.12
N LEU A 103 7.87 0.29 21.49
CA LEU A 103 8.29 1.26 20.48
C LEU A 103 9.33 2.24 21.04
N ARG A 104 9.08 2.84 22.21
CA ARG A 104 10.03 3.78 22.84
C ARG A 104 11.36 3.12 23.20
N THR A 105 11.32 1.87 23.66
CA THR A 105 12.52 1.11 24.01
C THR A 105 13.37 0.82 22.77
N GLU A 106 12.76 0.42 21.66
CA GLU A 106 13.49 0.18 20.43
C GLU A 106 13.98 1.48 19.77
N LEU A 107 13.25 2.59 19.92
CA LEU A 107 13.74 3.91 19.52
C LEU A 107 15.02 4.28 20.28
N ALA A 108 15.02 4.19 21.62
CA ALA A 108 16.21 4.46 22.41
C ALA A 108 17.39 3.56 22.02
N ARG A 109 17.13 2.27 21.76
CA ARG A 109 18.15 1.34 21.25
C ARG A 109 18.67 1.73 19.87
N THR A 110 17.81 2.24 18.99
CA THR A 110 18.22 2.70 17.65
C THR A 110 19.28 3.79 17.76
N ASP A 111 19.08 4.73 18.68
CA ASP A 111 20.02 5.82 18.94
C ASP A 111 21.34 5.29 19.54
N ASP A 112 21.25 4.43 20.56
CA ASP A 112 22.43 3.82 21.23
C ASP A 112 23.25 2.93 20.29
N GLU A 113 22.58 2.23 19.36
CA GLU A 113 23.20 1.34 18.36
C GLU A 113 23.76 2.13 17.15
N GLY A 114 23.49 3.45 17.06
CA GLY A 114 24.06 4.34 16.04
C GLY A 114 23.39 4.26 14.67
N TYR A 115 22.15 3.76 14.60
CA TYR A 115 21.38 3.74 13.35
C TYR A 115 20.79 5.11 13.03
N ARG A 116 20.68 5.43 11.74
CA ARG A 116 20.24 6.76 11.27
C ARG A 116 18.78 7.06 11.65
N ALA A 117 17.93 6.03 11.63
CA ALA A 117 16.50 6.10 11.83
C ALA A 117 15.93 4.73 12.21
N MET A 118 14.70 4.71 12.72
CA MET A 118 13.94 3.49 12.99
C MET A 118 12.72 3.39 12.07
N ARG A 119 12.56 2.25 11.39
CA ARG A 119 11.37 1.83 10.68
C ARG A 119 10.59 0.84 11.52
N TRP A 120 9.41 1.23 11.97
CA TRP A 120 8.53 0.40 12.78
C TRP A 120 7.39 -0.16 11.94
N THR A 121 7.09 -1.45 12.07
CA THR A 121 5.90 -2.01 11.44
C THR A 121 5.24 -3.11 12.26
N THR A 122 3.91 -3.14 12.20
CA THR A 122 3.06 -4.12 12.90
C THR A 122 1.89 -4.50 12.00
N ASP A 123 1.44 -5.75 12.10
CA ASP A 123 0.17 -6.20 11.51
C ASP A 123 -0.93 -6.10 12.55
N ASN A 124 -1.82 -5.13 12.37
CA ASN A 124 -2.92 -4.81 13.26
C ASN A 124 -4.22 -5.51 12.87
N SER A 125 -4.22 -6.35 11.83
CA SER A 125 -5.44 -7.03 11.37
C SER A 125 -6.13 -7.79 12.51
N TRP A 126 -5.36 -8.45 13.37
CA TRP A 126 -5.89 -9.21 14.52
C TRP A 126 -6.57 -8.34 15.58
N LEU A 127 -6.20 -7.06 15.71
CA LEU A 127 -6.82 -6.10 16.65
C LEU A 127 -8.20 -5.63 16.19
N LEU A 128 -8.47 -5.72 14.89
CA LEU A 128 -9.73 -5.30 14.28
C LEU A 128 -10.77 -6.42 14.24
N HIS A 129 -10.44 -7.59 14.82
CA HIS A 129 -11.32 -8.74 14.92
C HIS A 129 -11.59 -9.15 16.37
N GLY A 130 -12.74 -9.80 16.58
CA GLY A 130 -13.09 -10.38 17.87
C GLY A 130 -13.63 -9.37 18.89
N ARG A 131 -13.34 -9.61 20.18
CA ARG A 131 -13.90 -8.88 21.33
C ARG A 131 -13.00 -7.74 21.84
N ILE A 132 -11.97 -7.36 21.08
CA ILE A 132 -11.09 -6.25 21.46
C ILE A 132 -11.87 -4.95 21.30
N ASP A 133 -11.85 -4.13 22.35
CA ASP A 133 -12.47 -2.82 22.37
C ASP A 133 -11.74 -1.89 21.41
N LEU A 134 -12.44 -1.41 20.39
CA LEU A 134 -11.87 -0.52 19.37
C LEU A 134 -11.35 0.79 19.98
N SER A 135 -11.96 1.28 21.06
CA SER A 135 -11.51 2.50 21.73
C SER A 135 -10.11 2.36 22.33
N GLN A 136 -9.75 1.15 22.80
CA GLN A 136 -8.39 0.86 23.28
C GLN A 136 -7.38 0.85 22.12
N VAL A 137 -7.77 0.32 20.97
CA VAL A 137 -6.93 0.32 19.75
C VAL A 137 -6.70 1.75 19.28
N ILE A 138 -7.77 2.54 19.12
CA ILE A 138 -7.68 3.96 18.72
C ILE A 138 -6.84 4.78 19.72
N GLY A 139 -7.02 4.56 21.02
CA GLY A 139 -6.20 5.18 22.06
C GLY A 139 -4.72 4.85 21.91
N CYS A 140 -4.40 3.58 21.61
CA CYS A 140 -3.04 3.14 21.32
C CYS A 140 -2.45 3.83 20.10
N GLU A 141 -3.19 3.90 18.98
CA GLU A 141 -2.70 4.54 17.75
C GLU A 141 -2.40 6.03 17.96
N HIS A 142 -3.19 6.75 18.77
CA HIS A 142 -2.86 8.13 19.14
C HIS A 142 -1.58 8.23 19.97
N GLN A 143 -1.33 7.29 20.89
CA GLN A 143 -0.08 7.25 21.65
C GLN A 143 1.12 6.91 20.74
N ILE A 144 0.95 6.02 19.76
CA ILE A 144 1.95 5.71 18.74
C ILE A 144 2.23 6.96 17.89
N ALA A 145 1.20 7.63 17.37
CA ALA A 145 1.36 8.87 16.61
C ALA A 145 2.14 9.93 17.40
N GLY A 146 1.84 10.09 18.70
CA GLY A 146 2.59 10.99 19.58
C GLY A 146 4.06 10.57 19.80
N ALA A 147 4.36 9.27 19.81
CA ALA A 147 5.72 8.75 19.95
C ALA A 147 6.51 8.77 18.64
N VAL A 148 5.83 8.72 17.49
CA VAL A 148 6.43 8.76 16.14
C VAL A 148 6.61 10.19 15.65
N GLY A 149 5.82 11.16 16.15
CA GLY A 149 5.58 12.48 15.55
C GLY A 149 6.78 13.28 14.99
N PRO A 150 6.52 14.45 14.37
CA PRO A 150 7.40 15.09 13.38
C PRO A 150 8.87 15.38 13.76
N SER A 151 9.22 15.32 15.05
CA SER A 151 10.57 15.57 15.56
C SER A 151 11.38 14.29 15.83
N THR A 152 10.85 13.10 15.52
CA THR A 152 11.57 11.84 15.71
C THR A 152 12.15 11.31 14.40
N MET A 153 13.16 10.43 14.53
CA MET A 153 13.70 9.66 13.41
C MET A 153 12.95 8.34 13.20
N VAL A 154 11.66 8.28 13.56
CA VAL A 154 10.81 7.09 13.42
C VAL A 154 9.93 7.21 12.18
N MET A 155 9.80 6.10 11.46
CA MET A 155 8.87 5.90 10.35
C MET A 155 7.99 4.69 10.68
N ALA A 156 6.72 4.89 10.95
CA ALA A 156 5.82 3.82 11.37
C ALA A 156 4.80 3.47 10.28
N VAL A 157 4.73 2.19 9.90
CA VAL A 157 3.73 1.67 8.97
C VAL A 157 2.90 0.57 9.65
N CYS A 158 1.65 0.88 9.96
CA CYS A 158 0.67 -0.04 10.52
C CYS A 158 -0.05 -0.77 9.38
N GLN A 159 0.05 -2.10 9.33
CA GLN A 159 -0.50 -2.92 8.25
C GLN A 159 -1.88 -3.49 8.64
N VAL A 160 -2.81 -3.52 7.69
CA VAL A 160 -4.16 -4.05 7.89
C VAL A 160 -4.65 -4.82 6.65
N ASP A 161 -5.11 -6.07 6.82
CA ASP A 161 -5.84 -6.80 5.77
C ASP A 161 -7.26 -6.23 5.67
N ARG A 162 -7.46 -5.30 4.73
CA ARG A 162 -8.74 -4.61 4.57
C ARG A 162 -9.89 -5.56 4.20
N ARG A 163 -9.60 -6.74 3.65
CA ARG A 163 -10.64 -7.73 3.29
C ARG A 163 -11.17 -8.48 4.50
N ARG A 164 -10.38 -8.51 5.58
CA ARG A 164 -10.78 -9.18 6.81
C ARG A 164 -11.44 -8.17 7.74
N CYS A 165 -11.06 -6.91 7.71
CA CYS A 165 -11.56 -5.92 8.65
C CYS A 165 -12.99 -5.45 8.34
N PRO A 166 -13.87 -5.32 9.35
CA PRO A 166 -15.14 -4.62 9.19
C PRO A 166 -14.93 -3.17 8.71
N PRO A 167 -15.68 -2.66 7.71
CA PRO A 167 -15.45 -1.34 7.12
C PRO A 167 -15.49 -0.18 8.12
N ASP A 168 -16.39 -0.24 9.10
CA ASP A 168 -16.54 0.75 10.17
C ASP A 168 -15.32 0.79 11.10
N ARG A 169 -14.81 -0.38 11.49
CA ARG A 169 -13.61 -0.48 12.32
C ARG A 169 -12.36 -0.06 11.56
N TYR A 170 -12.28 -0.40 10.28
CA TYR A 170 -11.19 0.04 9.42
C TYR A 170 -11.19 1.57 9.24
N ALA A 171 -12.34 2.17 8.93
CA ALA A 171 -12.46 3.62 8.78
C ALA A 171 -12.00 4.35 10.06
N ALA A 172 -12.48 3.90 11.22
CA ALA A 172 -12.09 4.47 12.51
C ALA A 172 -10.60 4.34 12.82
N LEU A 173 -9.94 3.25 12.39
CA LEU A 173 -8.48 3.10 12.51
C LEU A 173 -7.74 3.97 11.49
N GLN A 174 -8.20 4.03 10.24
CA GLN A 174 -7.60 4.87 9.21
C GLN A 174 -7.62 6.34 9.63
N ASP A 175 -8.68 6.79 10.31
CA ASP A 175 -8.82 8.15 10.82
C ASP A 175 -7.83 8.53 11.94
N THR A 176 -7.01 7.59 12.43
CA THR A 176 -5.89 7.89 13.35
C THR A 176 -4.55 8.04 12.63
N HIS A 177 -4.51 7.88 11.30
CA HIS A 177 -3.29 7.88 10.50
C HIS A 177 -3.29 9.03 9.49
N GLU A 178 -2.25 9.86 9.54
CA GLU A 178 -2.13 11.02 8.64
C GLU A 178 -1.69 10.64 7.23
N VAL A 179 -1.17 9.42 7.07
CA VAL A 179 -0.58 8.94 5.82
C VAL A 179 -1.22 7.62 5.41
N LEU A 180 -1.73 7.57 4.18
CA LEU A 180 -2.13 6.33 3.53
C LEU A 180 -0.95 5.81 2.70
N ILE A 181 -0.44 4.62 3.06
CA ILE A 181 0.66 3.97 2.37
C ILE A 181 0.12 3.17 1.18
N GLU A 182 0.68 3.41 0.00
CA GLU A 182 0.44 2.66 -1.22
C GLU A 182 1.77 2.04 -1.72
N ASP A 183 1.69 1.08 -2.64
CA ASP A 183 2.86 0.56 -3.36
C ASP A 183 3.54 1.67 -4.17
N ASP A 184 4.82 1.49 -4.44
CA ASP A 184 5.56 2.39 -5.30
C ASP A 184 4.96 2.37 -6.71
N PRO A 185 4.94 3.53 -7.40
CA PRO A 185 4.51 3.55 -8.79
C PRO A 185 5.39 2.62 -9.62
N ARG A 186 4.76 1.87 -10.51
CA ARG A 186 5.47 1.03 -11.48
C ARG A 186 6.23 1.90 -12.49
N PHE A 187 5.71 3.09 -12.75
CA PHE A 187 6.33 4.10 -13.59
C PHE A 187 5.95 5.50 -13.10
N ASP A 188 6.91 6.42 -13.10
CA ASP A 188 6.70 7.84 -12.82
C ASP A 188 7.80 8.66 -13.50
N ASP A 189 7.43 9.48 -14.49
CA ASP A 189 8.34 10.44 -15.14
C ASP A 189 7.96 11.91 -14.87
N GLY A 190 7.06 12.13 -13.90
CA GLY A 190 6.49 13.44 -13.59
C GLY A 190 5.36 13.90 -14.53
N THR A 191 5.17 13.25 -15.68
CA THR A 191 4.04 13.51 -16.61
C THR A 191 3.01 12.38 -16.57
N LEU A 192 3.46 11.14 -16.51
CA LEU A 192 2.63 9.94 -16.38
C LEU A 192 3.09 9.17 -15.16
N LYS A 193 2.12 8.81 -14.31
CA LYS A 193 2.31 7.93 -13.16
C LYS A 193 1.40 6.72 -13.30
N ILE A 194 1.97 5.52 -13.19
CA ILE A 194 1.24 4.25 -13.25
C ILE A 194 1.40 3.55 -11.91
N VAL A 195 0.30 3.29 -11.21
CA VAL A 195 0.27 2.65 -9.90
C VAL A 195 -0.51 1.34 -10.00
N GLN A 196 0.00 0.25 -9.42
CA GLN A 196 -0.75 -1.01 -9.36
C GLN A 196 -1.92 -0.89 -8.37
N THR A 197 -3.10 -1.37 -8.75
CA THR A 197 -4.24 -1.51 -7.84
C THR A 197 -4.50 -2.98 -7.55
N TYR A 198 -4.90 -3.28 -6.31
CA TYR A 198 -5.04 -4.67 -5.84
C TYR A 198 -6.47 -5.07 -5.48
N ALA A 199 -7.33 -4.10 -5.14
CA ALA A 199 -8.77 -4.33 -5.15
C ALA A 199 -9.50 -3.03 -5.58
N PRO A 200 -10.13 -3.02 -6.77
CA PRO A 200 -10.04 -4.09 -7.77
C PRO A 200 -8.62 -4.23 -8.38
N PRO A 201 -8.22 -5.43 -8.86
CA PRO A 201 -6.93 -5.63 -9.52
C PRO A 201 -6.80 -4.82 -10.81
N GLY A 202 -5.66 -4.17 -11.02
CA GLY A 202 -5.39 -3.44 -12.26
C GLY A 202 -4.39 -2.30 -12.10
N LEU A 203 -4.63 -1.17 -12.77
CA LEU A 203 -3.75 0.00 -12.77
C LEU A 203 -4.54 1.28 -12.52
N ARG A 204 -3.94 2.22 -11.79
CA ARG A 204 -4.35 3.63 -11.76
C ARG A 204 -3.38 4.45 -12.60
N ILE A 205 -3.92 5.26 -13.51
CA ILE A 205 -3.14 6.10 -14.41
C ILE A 205 -3.39 7.56 -14.02
N GLU A 206 -2.32 8.27 -13.69
CA GLU A 206 -2.37 9.69 -13.31
C GLU A 206 -1.54 10.52 -14.30
N GLY A 207 -2.03 11.71 -14.67
CA GLY A 207 -1.34 12.61 -15.59
C GLY A 207 -1.73 12.41 -17.06
N GLU A 208 -0.75 12.33 -17.96
CA GLU A 208 -0.99 12.32 -19.42
C GLU A 208 -0.40 11.09 -20.10
N LEU A 209 -1.24 10.34 -20.83
CA LEU A 209 -0.81 9.23 -21.68
C LEU A 209 -0.81 9.65 -23.16
N ASP A 210 0.37 10.00 -23.64
CA ASP A 210 0.65 10.42 -25.02
C ASP A 210 1.51 9.39 -25.77
N HIS A 211 1.78 9.66 -27.04
CA HIS A 211 2.56 8.78 -27.91
C HIS A 211 3.94 8.43 -27.36
N ALA A 212 4.62 9.37 -26.70
CA ALA A 212 5.96 9.14 -26.15
C ALA A 212 5.97 8.09 -25.02
N ARG A 213 4.82 7.87 -24.37
CA ARG A 213 4.70 7.00 -23.19
C ARG A 213 3.95 5.69 -23.46
N GLN A 214 3.42 5.53 -24.67
CA GLN A 214 2.72 4.31 -25.12
C GLN A 214 3.55 3.05 -24.91
N THR A 215 4.85 3.05 -25.23
CA THR A 215 5.71 1.87 -25.03
C THR A 215 5.80 1.48 -23.56
N ARG A 216 6.00 2.45 -22.66
CA ARG A 216 6.05 2.19 -21.22
C ARG A 216 4.71 1.68 -20.70
N PHE A 217 3.61 2.28 -21.12
CA PHE A 217 2.28 1.81 -20.73
C PHE A 217 2.00 0.38 -21.20
N ALA A 218 2.39 0.03 -22.43
CA ALA A 218 2.25 -1.33 -22.96
C ALA A 218 3.07 -2.35 -22.16
N GLU A 219 4.29 -2.01 -21.75
CA GLU A 219 5.12 -2.84 -20.87
C GLU A 219 4.42 -3.08 -19.52
N GLU A 220 3.83 -2.04 -18.91
CA GLU A 220 3.14 -2.17 -17.63
C GLU A 220 1.85 -3.02 -17.73
N LEU A 221 1.10 -2.89 -18.83
CA LEU A 221 -0.06 -3.73 -19.14
C LEU A 221 0.33 -5.20 -19.32
N ALA A 222 1.44 -5.49 -20.02
CA ALA A 222 1.91 -6.85 -20.24
C ALA A 222 2.17 -7.58 -18.91
N GLN A 223 2.68 -6.87 -17.90
CA GLN A 223 2.98 -7.43 -16.58
C GLN A 223 1.75 -7.81 -15.75
N ILE A 224 0.57 -7.23 -16.07
CA ILE A 224 -0.70 -7.58 -15.44
C ILE A 224 -1.63 -8.38 -16.36
N CYS A 225 -1.16 -8.78 -17.55
CA CYS A 225 -1.95 -9.50 -18.53
C CYS A 225 -2.51 -10.82 -17.98
N LEU A 226 -1.71 -11.51 -17.16
CA LEU A 226 -2.08 -12.80 -16.56
C LEU A 226 -2.89 -12.68 -15.26
N LEU A 227 -3.27 -11.47 -14.83
CA LEU A 227 -4.16 -11.32 -13.68
C LEU A 227 -5.53 -11.95 -14.00
N PRO A 228 -6.07 -12.81 -13.11
CA PRO A 228 -7.35 -13.47 -13.32
C PRO A 228 -8.52 -12.50 -13.14
N GLY A 229 -9.62 -12.71 -13.87
CA GLY A 229 -10.84 -11.91 -13.75
C GLY A 229 -10.74 -10.53 -14.40
N PRO A 230 -11.74 -9.66 -14.19
CA PRO A 230 -11.72 -8.31 -14.75
C PRO A 230 -10.53 -7.49 -14.27
N VAL A 231 -9.87 -6.78 -15.19
CA VAL A 231 -8.80 -5.83 -14.86
C VAL A 231 -9.35 -4.41 -14.94
N HIS A 232 -9.09 -3.63 -13.90
CA HIS A 232 -9.60 -2.26 -13.77
C HIS A 232 -8.53 -1.22 -14.11
N ILE A 233 -8.90 -0.24 -14.93
CA ILE A 233 -8.06 0.92 -15.24
C ILE A 233 -8.75 2.14 -14.62
N ASP A 234 -8.21 2.60 -13.49
CA ASP A 234 -8.68 3.81 -12.80
C ASP A 234 -8.10 5.05 -13.49
N MET A 235 -8.99 5.86 -14.06
CA MET A 235 -8.66 7.08 -14.79
C MET A 235 -9.10 8.35 -14.06
N SER A 236 -9.40 8.25 -12.76
CA SER A 236 -9.93 9.37 -11.95
C SER A 236 -9.03 10.61 -11.93
N ARG A 237 -7.71 10.41 -12.12
CA ARG A 237 -6.64 11.42 -12.15
C ARG A 237 -5.95 11.54 -13.51
N LEU A 238 -6.55 10.98 -14.56
CA LEU A 238 -6.05 11.08 -15.92
C LEU A 238 -6.46 12.45 -16.49
N GLY A 239 -5.48 13.24 -16.92
CA GLY A 239 -5.68 14.52 -17.60
C GLY A 239 -5.87 14.35 -19.11
N PHE A 240 -5.14 13.41 -19.72
CA PHE A 240 -5.14 13.22 -21.17
C PHE A 240 -4.89 11.76 -21.57
N LEU A 241 -5.58 11.32 -22.63
CA LEU A 241 -5.39 10.05 -23.31
C LEU A 241 -5.49 10.26 -24.82
N ASP A 242 -4.43 9.93 -25.56
CA ASP A 242 -4.51 9.92 -27.02
C ASP A 242 -5.16 8.65 -27.59
N LEU A 243 -5.44 8.66 -28.90
CA LEU A 243 -6.05 7.52 -29.58
C LEU A 243 -5.16 6.26 -29.58
N GLY A 244 -3.84 6.43 -29.51
CA GLY A 244 -2.94 5.28 -29.49
C GLY A 244 -2.95 4.59 -28.12
N GLY A 245 -3.03 5.34 -27.02
CA GLY A 245 -3.23 4.81 -25.67
C GLY A 245 -4.58 4.09 -25.54
N LEU A 246 -5.64 4.63 -26.13
CA LEU A 246 -6.93 3.94 -26.20
C LEU A 246 -6.83 2.64 -27.02
N ASN A 247 -6.14 2.67 -28.16
CA ASN A 247 -5.92 1.47 -28.97
C ASN A 247 -5.08 0.41 -28.22
N LEU A 248 -4.10 0.82 -27.41
CA LEU A 248 -3.35 -0.11 -26.54
C LEU A 248 -4.27 -0.82 -25.54
N LEU A 249 -5.24 -0.12 -24.95
CA LEU A 249 -6.22 -0.75 -24.06
C LEU A 249 -7.08 -1.77 -24.78
N VAL A 250 -7.52 -1.47 -26.01
CA VAL A 250 -8.29 -2.41 -26.86
C VAL A 250 -7.46 -3.65 -27.20
N GLN A 251 -6.19 -3.46 -27.60
CA GLN A 251 -5.28 -4.57 -27.89
C GLN A 251 -5.03 -5.42 -26.65
N TYR A 252 -4.74 -4.77 -25.52
CA TYR A 252 -4.58 -5.45 -24.25
C TYR A 252 -5.79 -6.29 -23.89
N ALA A 253 -7.01 -5.74 -24.01
CA ALA A 253 -8.24 -6.47 -23.72
C ALA A 253 -8.45 -7.68 -24.64
N ALA A 254 -8.05 -7.59 -25.91
CA ALA A 254 -8.11 -8.70 -26.86
C ALA A 254 -7.09 -9.80 -26.55
N ASP A 255 -5.92 -9.42 -26.03
CA ASP A 255 -4.82 -10.35 -25.71
C ASP A 255 -5.00 -11.05 -24.34
N ARG A 256 -5.98 -10.62 -23.53
CA ARG A 256 -6.23 -11.21 -22.21
C ARG A 256 -6.64 -12.69 -22.31
N PRO A 257 -5.95 -13.60 -21.61
CA PRO A 257 -6.37 -14.99 -21.53
C PRO A 257 -7.77 -15.13 -20.93
N GLY A 258 -8.63 -15.92 -21.56
CA GLY A 258 -9.98 -16.17 -21.08
C GLY A 258 -11.03 -15.11 -21.45
N GLY A 259 -10.61 -13.99 -22.07
CA GLY A 259 -11.53 -12.93 -22.51
C GLY A 259 -12.15 -12.12 -21.37
N ASP A 260 -11.53 -12.13 -20.19
CA ASP A 260 -11.96 -11.30 -19.07
C ASP A 260 -11.88 -9.81 -19.43
N PRO A 261 -12.90 -9.00 -19.11
CA PRO A 261 -13.00 -7.64 -19.58
C PRO A 261 -11.97 -6.71 -18.92
N VAL A 262 -11.64 -5.65 -19.63
CA VAL A 262 -10.93 -4.49 -19.09
C VAL A 262 -11.96 -3.42 -18.77
N VAL A 263 -12.03 -3.05 -17.50
CA VAL A 263 -13.01 -2.12 -16.95
C VAL A 263 -12.37 -0.74 -16.87
N LEU A 264 -12.94 0.26 -17.53
CA LEU A 264 -12.48 1.64 -17.46
C LEU A 264 -13.27 2.38 -16.39
N ASP A 265 -12.65 2.60 -15.22
CA ASP A 265 -13.28 3.29 -14.08
C ASP A 265 -12.97 4.79 -14.12
N ASP A 266 -13.92 5.60 -13.65
CA ASP A 266 -13.76 7.04 -13.42
C ASP A 266 -13.25 7.82 -14.66
N LEU A 267 -13.80 7.48 -15.83
CA LEU A 267 -13.43 8.08 -17.13
C LEU A 267 -13.55 9.61 -17.14
N PRO A 268 -12.48 10.34 -17.50
CA PRO A 268 -12.56 11.78 -17.74
C PRO A 268 -13.57 12.12 -18.85
N PRO A 269 -14.34 13.22 -18.74
CA PRO A 269 -15.38 13.56 -19.72
C PRO A 269 -14.89 13.67 -21.17
N ASN A 270 -13.67 14.15 -21.39
CA ASN A 270 -13.03 14.20 -22.71
C ASN A 270 -12.80 12.80 -23.27
N VAL A 271 -12.26 11.87 -22.47
CA VAL A 271 -12.02 10.48 -22.87
C VAL A 271 -13.34 9.76 -23.13
N ALA A 272 -14.32 9.91 -22.25
CA ALA A 272 -15.65 9.34 -22.42
C ALA A 272 -16.30 9.82 -23.74
N SER A 273 -16.24 11.11 -24.04
CA SER A 273 -16.76 11.68 -25.29
C SER A 273 -16.09 11.10 -26.53
N THR A 274 -14.76 10.92 -26.49
CA THR A 274 -14.00 10.28 -27.58
C THR A 274 -14.44 8.82 -27.77
N ILE A 275 -14.59 8.06 -26.69
CA ILE A 275 -15.05 6.67 -26.76
C ILE A 275 -16.48 6.59 -27.30
N ASP A 276 -17.37 7.45 -26.83
CA ASP A 276 -18.77 7.46 -27.27
C ASP A 276 -18.90 7.84 -28.76
N LEU A 277 -18.02 8.71 -29.28
CA LEU A 277 -17.94 9.05 -30.70
C LEU A 277 -17.46 7.87 -31.56
N ILE A 278 -16.45 7.12 -31.10
CA ILE A 278 -15.95 5.92 -31.79
C ILE A 278 -16.96 4.76 -31.68
N GLY A 279 -17.62 4.67 -30.53
CA GLY A 279 -18.57 3.64 -30.15
C GLY A 279 -17.92 2.44 -29.45
N TRP A 280 -18.43 2.09 -28.27
CA TRP A 280 -18.00 0.93 -27.47
C TRP A 280 -18.00 -0.40 -28.24
N HIS A 281 -18.92 -0.58 -29.20
CA HIS A 281 -18.99 -1.77 -30.06
C HIS A 281 -17.72 -1.99 -30.92
N ARG A 282 -16.90 -0.95 -31.11
CA ARG A 282 -15.61 -1.04 -31.83
C ARG A 282 -14.43 -1.30 -30.89
N MET A 283 -14.68 -1.46 -29.59
CA MET A 283 -13.68 -1.67 -28.55
C MET A 283 -13.99 -2.96 -27.79
N PRO A 284 -13.90 -4.13 -28.46
CA PRO A 284 -14.23 -5.41 -27.84
C PRO A 284 -13.34 -5.64 -26.60
N GLY A 285 -13.94 -6.18 -25.54
CA GLY A 285 -13.26 -6.44 -24.28
C GLY A 285 -13.16 -5.23 -23.34
N LEU A 286 -13.39 -4.00 -23.82
CA LEU A 286 -13.51 -2.81 -22.96
C LEU A 286 -14.94 -2.64 -22.45
N ILE A 287 -15.10 -2.42 -21.15
CA ILE A 287 -16.38 -2.09 -20.54
C ILE A 287 -16.28 -0.82 -19.71
N ARG A 288 -17.38 -0.07 -19.67
CA ARG A 288 -17.50 1.09 -18.78
C ARG A 288 -17.66 0.63 -17.34
N GLY A 289 -16.78 1.13 -16.47
CA GLY A 289 -16.75 0.85 -15.05
C GLY A 289 -17.58 1.82 -14.21
N ARG A 290 -17.22 1.92 -12.94
CA ARG A 290 -17.87 2.81 -11.97
C ARG A 290 -17.52 4.26 -12.26
N ASP A 291 -18.45 5.14 -11.90
CA ASP A 291 -18.27 6.59 -11.95
C ASP A 291 -18.45 7.14 -10.53
N ARG A 292 -17.36 7.17 -9.75
CA ARG A 292 -17.34 7.68 -8.37
C ARG A 292 -17.61 9.18 -8.30
N ARG A 293 -17.49 9.90 -9.43
CA ARG A 293 -17.90 11.32 -9.51
C ARG A 293 -19.43 11.48 -9.51
N ALA A 294 -20.18 10.44 -9.89
CA ALA A 294 -21.64 10.47 -9.99
C ALA A 294 -22.36 9.82 -8.79
N GLY A 295 -21.65 9.09 -7.92
CA GLY A 295 -22.20 8.45 -6.73
C GLY A 295 -21.26 8.59 -5.56
N GLY A 296 -21.70 9.30 -4.52
CA GLY A 296 -21.00 9.38 -3.23
C GLY A 296 -20.59 7.99 -2.75
N GLU A 297 -19.36 7.92 -2.24
CA GLU A 297 -18.63 6.71 -1.84
C GLU A 297 -19.51 5.68 -1.13
N VAL A 298 -19.51 4.45 -1.63
CA VAL A 298 -19.80 3.28 -0.80
C VAL A 298 -18.49 2.89 -0.15
N ILE A 299 -18.42 3.27 1.14
CA ILE A 299 -17.38 2.97 2.13
C ILE A 299 -17.26 1.46 2.35
#